data_AF-A0A139N762-F1
#
_entry.id   AF-A0A139N762-F1
#
_cell.length_a   1.000
_cell.length_b   1.000
_cell.length_c   1.000
_cell.angle_alpha   90.00
_cell.angle_beta   90.00
_cell.angle_gamma   90.00
#
_symmetry.space_group_name_H-M   'P 1'
#
loop_
_entity.id
_entity.type
_entity.pdbx_description
1 polymer ?
#
loop_
_entity_poly.entity_id
_entity_poly.type
_entity_poly.pdbx_seq_one_letter_code
_entity_poly.pdbx_strand_id
1 'polypeptide(L)'
;MLPATEKNLSNGSQVTPTQPSQTEVKTAEGTWSFKAYDKTSETINGADAHFVGAWEFTPAPTYKATHEFVSGTPGKELPQEVKSLLPADQTDLKDGTQVTTTQPSQTEVKTSEGTWSFKSYDKTSETVNGSDVKFVGTWEFTANPAPTVTHKAVHEFVSGTPGKELPQEVKSLLPADQTDLKDGTQVTPTQPSQTEVKTSEGTWSFKSYDKTSETINGSDVRFIGTWEFTASPAPTYKATHEFVSGTPGKELPQEVKALLPADQTDLKDGSQATPTQPSKTEVKTAEGTWSFKSYDKTSETINGADAHFVGTWEFTPVLTPHKGSGNNTKSEEATTKNKNVLPGTGESSVKNKNLLPNTGETSTVLLSMIGFAFAGLVGYVVRKKGKA
;
A
#
# COMPACT_ATOMS: atom_id res chain seq x y z
N MET A 1 44.36 -27.71 -83.18
CA MET A 1 44.29 -27.95 -84.64
C MET A 1 45.14 -29.18 -84.93
N LEU A 2 44.60 -30.19 -85.60
CA LEU A 2 45.37 -31.39 -85.97
C LEU A 2 46.42 -31.03 -87.05
N PRO A 3 47.58 -31.70 -87.07
CA PRO A 3 48.56 -31.54 -88.14
C PRO A 3 47.96 -31.95 -89.50
N ALA A 4 48.50 -31.41 -90.58
CA ALA A 4 48.06 -31.77 -91.93
C ALA A 4 48.37 -33.25 -92.24
N THR A 5 47.48 -33.91 -92.97
CA THR A 5 47.70 -35.29 -93.43
C THR A 5 48.84 -35.35 -94.43
N GLU A 6 49.88 -36.12 -94.13
CA GLU A 6 50.94 -36.44 -95.08
C GLU A 6 50.42 -37.37 -96.18
N LYS A 7 50.83 -37.14 -97.43
CA LYS A 7 50.31 -37.85 -98.62
C LYS A 7 51.44 -38.36 -99.50
N ASN A 8 51.13 -39.35 -100.35
CA ASN A 8 52.04 -39.97 -101.32
C ASN A 8 53.22 -40.73 -100.68
N LEU A 9 52.98 -41.39 -99.55
CA LEU A 9 53.96 -42.21 -98.85
C LEU A 9 54.06 -43.59 -99.52
N SER A 10 55.28 -44.08 -99.77
CA SER A 10 55.51 -45.40 -100.40
C SER A 10 55.26 -46.55 -99.43
N ASN A 11 54.84 -47.70 -99.96
CA ASN A 11 54.65 -48.93 -99.18
C ASN A 11 55.99 -49.39 -98.58
N GLY A 12 56.01 -49.71 -97.28
CA GLY A 12 57.22 -50.05 -96.52
C GLY A 12 57.89 -48.87 -95.80
N SER A 13 57.44 -47.62 -96.02
CA SER A 13 57.95 -46.46 -95.29
C SER A 13 57.46 -46.45 -93.84
N GLN A 14 58.36 -46.17 -92.89
CA GLN A 14 58.01 -45.87 -91.51
C GLN A 14 57.67 -44.39 -91.38
N VAL A 15 56.49 -44.08 -90.84
CA VAL A 15 56.01 -42.72 -90.63
C VAL A 15 55.84 -42.42 -89.15
N THR A 16 56.09 -41.18 -88.75
CA THR A 16 55.95 -40.68 -87.37
C THR A 16 54.88 -39.59 -87.33
N PRO A 17 54.07 -39.50 -86.27
CA PRO A 17 53.06 -38.45 -86.19
C PRO A 17 53.71 -37.08 -86.02
N THR A 18 53.22 -36.09 -86.78
CA THR A 18 53.59 -34.69 -86.58
C THR A 18 52.90 -34.14 -85.33
N GLN A 19 53.60 -33.39 -84.48
CA GLN A 19 53.03 -32.80 -83.26
C GLN A 19 51.92 -31.78 -83.60
N PRO A 20 50.82 -31.69 -82.80
CA PRO A 20 49.80 -30.67 -83.04
C PRO A 20 50.36 -29.26 -82.85
N SER A 21 49.83 -28.28 -83.58
CA SER A 21 50.28 -26.88 -83.51
C SER A 21 49.98 -26.18 -82.19
N GLN A 22 49.15 -26.79 -81.35
CA GLN A 22 48.91 -26.40 -79.96
C GLN A 22 48.94 -27.65 -79.10
N THR A 23 49.72 -27.63 -78.04
CA THR A 23 49.76 -28.69 -77.02
C THR A 23 48.90 -28.35 -75.81
N GLU A 24 48.35 -27.13 -75.73
CA GLU A 24 47.43 -26.69 -74.69
C GLU A 24 46.30 -25.88 -75.29
N VAL A 25 45.07 -26.14 -74.82
CA VAL A 25 43.87 -25.40 -75.19
C VAL A 25 43.14 -25.01 -73.91
N LYS A 26 43.08 -23.71 -73.62
CA LYS A 26 42.36 -23.16 -72.46
C LYS A 26 40.91 -22.88 -72.82
N THR A 27 40.01 -23.34 -71.96
CA THR A 27 38.56 -23.10 -72.04
C THR A 27 38.08 -22.49 -70.74
N ALA A 28 36.84 -21.99 -70.69
CA ALA A 28 36.24 -21.48 -69.46
C ALA A 28 36.05 -22.57 -68.38
N GLU A 29 36.07 -23.84 -68.77
CA GLU A 29 35.84 -24.99 -67.88
C GLU A 29 37.15 -25.63 -67.40
N GLY A 30 38.28 -25.34 -68.05
CA GLY A 30 39.57 -25.94 -67.75
C GLY A 30 40.53 -25.93 -68.92
N THR A 31 41.67 -26.60 -68.75
CA THR A 31 42.74 -26.69 -69.76
C THR A 31 42.86 -28.10 -70.28
N TRP A 32 42.80 -28.27 -71.60
CA TRP A 32 43.17 -29.50 -72.28
C TRP A 32 44.66 -29.48 -72.61
N SER A 33 45.40 -30.51 -72.19
CA SER A 33 46.83 -30.66 -72.46
C SER A 33 47.08 -31.95 -73.25
N PHE A 34 47.72 -31.81 -74.41
CA PHE A 34 48.14 -32.94 -75.23
C PHE A 34 49.25 -33.71 -74.51
N LYS A 35 49.12 -35.03 -74.42
CA LYS A 35 50.09 -35.89 -73.76
C LYS A 35 51.01 -36.55 -74.76
N ALA A 36 50.47 -37.42 -75.60
CA ALA A 36 51.23 -38.17 -76.60
C ALA A 36 50.28 -38.77 -77.65
N TYR A 37 50.86 -39.29 -78.72
CA TYR A 37 50.19 -40.20 -79.64
C TYR A 37 50.20 -41.63 -79.09
N ASP A 38 49.20 -42.43 -79.48
CA ASP A 38 49.09 -43.86 -79.16
C ASP A 38 50.28 -44.69 -79.65
N LYS A 39 50.96 -44.23 -80.72
CA LYS A 39 52.17 -44.82 -81.27
C LYS A 39 53.18 -43.74 -81.66
N THR A 40 54.47 -44.03 -81.55
CA THR A 40 55.54 -43.13 -82.00
C THR A 40 55.82 -43.22 -83.49
N SER A 41 55.44 -44.33 -84.13
CA SER A 41 55.54 -44.54 -85.57
C SER A 41 54.67 -45.71 -86.04
N GLU A 42 54.38 -45.76 -87.33
CA GLU A 42 53.68 -46.88 -87.99
C GLU A 42 54.30 -47.13 -89.37
N THR A 43 54.33 -48.38 -89.84
CA THR A 43 54.84 -48.71 -91.17
C THR A 43 53.68 -48.86 -92.14
N ILE A 44 53.75 -48.16 -93.28
CA ILE A 44 52.72 -48.25 -94.32
C ILE A 44 52.77 -49.64 -94.96
N ASN A 45 51.68 -50.41 -94.86
CA ASN A 45 51.55 -51.74 -95.44
C ASN A 45 50.18 -51.91 -96.13
N GLY A 46 49.99 -51.22 -97.26
CA GLY A 46 48.77 -51.27 -98.06
C GLY A 46 47.57 -50.49 -97.50
N ALA A 47 47.73 -49.78 -96.38
CA ALA A 47 46.72 -48.91 -95.77
C ALA A 47 47.36 -47.65 -95.15
N ASP A 48 46.55 -46.61 -94.95
CA ASP A 48 46.97 -45.36 -94.32
C ASP A 48 47.32 -45.57 -92.84
N ALA A 49 48.37 -44.92 -92.37
CA ALA A 49 48.72 -44.89 -90.95
C ALA A 49 47.78 -43.95 -90.18
N HIS A 50 47.37 -44.35 -88.98
CA HIS A 50 46.50 -43.57 -88.11
C HIS A 50 47.09 -43.44 -86.72
N PHE A 51 47.21 -42.19 -86.27
CA PHE A 51 47.68 -41.85 -84.93
C PHE A 51 46.57 -41.15 -84.16
N VAL A 52 46.30 -41.63 -82.95
CA VAL A 52 45.29 -41.06 -82.05
C VAL A 52 46.00 -40.33 -80.93
N GLY A 53 45.69 -39.04 -80.78
CA GLY A 53 46.26 -38.20 -79.74
C GLY A 53 45.51 -38.32 -78.41
N ALA A 54 46.23 -38.59 -77.31
CA ALA A 54 45.67 -38.54 -75.97
C ALA A 54 45.76 -37.12 -75.38
N TRP A 55 44.65 -36.63 -74.86
CA TRP A 55 44.54 -35.34 -74.18
C TRP A 55 44.06 -35.53 -72.74
N GLU A 56 44.64 -34.77 -71.82
CA GLU A 56 44.21 -34.71 -70.43
C GLU A 56 43.49 -33.38 -70.18
N PHE A 57 42.36 -33.42 -69.48
CA PHE A 57 41.63 -32.24 -69.07
C PHE A 57 41.89 -31.94 -67.60
N THR A 58 42.35 -30.73 -67.32
CA THR A 58 42.46 -30.19 -65.96
C THR A 58 41.35 -29.16 -65.76
N PRO A 59 40.35 -29.40 -64.90
CA PRO A 59 39.28 -28.44 -64.63
C PRO A 59 39.83 -27.11 -64.12
N ALA A 60 39.14 -26.01 -64.45
CA ALA A 60 39.43 -24.71 -63.86
C ALA A 60 39.18 -24.74 -62.34
N PRO A 61 39.98 -24.02 -61.53
CA PRO A 61 39.73 -23.92 -60.10
C PRO A 61 38.37 -23.28 -59.83
N THR A 62 37.70 -23.75 -58.78
CA THR A 62 36.50 -23.13 -58.23
C THR A 62 36.82 -22.46 -56.90
N TYR A 63 36.02 -21.45 -56.56
CA TYR A 63 36.17 -20.64 -55.36
C TYR A 63 34.90 -20.67 -54.53
N LYS A 64 34.99 -20.19 -53.29
CA LYS A 64 33.83 -20.03 -52.40
C LYS A 64 33.73 -18.62 -51.84
N ALA A 65 32.52 -18.24 -51.45
CA ALA A 65 32.26 -17.05 -50.66
C ALA A 65 31.78 -17.46 -49.27
N THR A 66 32.50 -16.98 -48.25
CA THR A 66 32.28 -17.31 -46.85
C THR A 66 31.85 -16.09 -46.06
N HIS A 67 31.15 -16.32 -44.94
CA HIS A 67 30.76 -15.26 -44.01
C HIS A 67 31.43 -15.47 -42.65
N GLU A 68 31.70 -14.39 -41.93
CA GLU A 68 32.17 -14.42 -40.54
C GLU A 68 31.44 -13.34 -39.75
N PHE A 69 31.07 -13.64 -38.50
CA PHE A 69 30.56 -12.62 -37.59
C PHE A 69 31.60 -12.21 -36.56
N VAL A 70 31.69 -10.90 -36.32
CA VAL A 70 32.56 -10.29 -35.32
C VAL A 70 31.76 -9.37 -34.40
N SER A 71 32.27 -9.18 -33.18
CA SER A 71 31.73 -8.20 -32.23
C SER A 71 32.28 -6.81 -32.52
N GLY A 72 31.39 -5.85 -32.71
CA GLY A 72 31.71 -4.42 -32.74
C GLY A 72 31.78 -3.77 -31.35
N THR A 73 31.42 -4.49 -30.28
CA THR A 73 31.46 -3.97 -28.91
C THR A 73 32.74 -4.42 -28.20
N PRO A 74 33.66 -3.49 -27.83
CA PRO A 74 34.93 -3.84 -27.20
C PRO A 74 34.74 -4.68 -25.92
N GLY A 75 35.52 -5.75 -25.79
CA GLY A 75 35.48 -6.63 -24.61
C GLY A 75 34.24 -7.53 -24.50
N LYS A 76 33.38 -7.59 -25.53
CA LYS A 76 32.26 -8.53 -25.60
C LYS A 76 32.47 -9.53 -26.73
N GLU A 77 32.36 -10.82 -26.39
CA GLU A 77 32.41 -11.92 -27.36
C GLU A 77 31.01 -12.25 -27.87
N LEU A 78 30.92 -12.65 -29.14
CA LEU A 78 29.64 -13.06 -29.72
C LEU A 78 29.11 -14.34 -29.05
N PRO A 79 27.84 -14.36 -28.61
CA PRO A 79 27.23 -15.55 -28.04
C PRO A 79 27.00 -16.60 -29.13
N GLN A 80 26.80 -17.86 -28.71
CA GLN A 80 26.65 -18.98 -29.65
C GLN A 80 25.42 -18.80 -30.54
N GLU A 81 24.35 -18.24 -29.99
CA GLU A 81 23.11 -17.92 -30.69
C GLU A 81 23.38 -17.01 -31.88
N VAL A 82 24.19 -15.96 -31.71
CA VAL A 82 24.61 -15.08 -32.82
C VAL A 82 25.48 -15.83 -33.83
N LYS A 83 26.47 -16.61 -33.35
CA LYS A 83 27.35 -17.41 -34.23
C LYS A 83 26.58 -18.43 -35.08
N SER A 84 25.44 -18.92 -34.58
CA SER A 84 24.58 -19.88 -35.29
C SER A 84 23.73 -19.27 -36.41
N LEU A 85 23.66 -17.93 -36.51
CA LEU A 85 22.91 -17.22 -37.56
C LEU A 85 23.74 -17.02 -38.84
N LEU A 86 24.96 -17.55 -38.88
CA LEU A 86 25.86 -17.41 -40.02
C LEU A 86 25.22 -18.05 -41.26
N PRO A 87 25.12 -17.33 -42.40
CA PRO A 87 24.63 -17.91 -43.64
C PRO A 87 25.52 -19.04 -44.12
N ALA A 88 24.95 -19.96 -44.90
CA ALA A 88 25.73 -21.00 -45.56
C ALA A 88 26.71 -20.41 -46.59
N ASP A 89 27.84 -21.09 -46.79
CA ASP A 89 28.83 -20.72 -47.79
C ASP A 89 28.28 -20.90 -49.21
N GLN A 90 28.67 -20.01 -50.11
CA GLN A 90 28.43 -20.19 -51.55
C GLN A 90 29.64 -20.90 -52.15
N THR A 91 29.45 -22.05 -52.81
CA THR A 91 30.54 -22.86 -53.38
C THR A 91 30.50 -22.86 -54.90
N ASP A 92 31.52 -23.46 -55.52
CA ASP A 92 31.58 -23.73 -56.96
C ASP A 92 31.53 -22.45 -57.83
N LEU A 93 32.05 -21.35 -57.27
CA LEU A 93 32.10 -20.06 -57.94
C LEU A 93 33.24 -20.04 -58.96
N LYS A 94 32.94 -19.53 -60.15
CA LYS A 94 33.94 -19.32 -61.20
C LYS A 94 34.63 -17.97 -61.02
N ASP A 95 35.85 -17.87 -61.52
CA ASP A 95 36.56 -16.60 -61.60
C ASP A 95 35.75 -15.55 -62.37
N GLY A 96 35.76 -14.31 -61.90
CA GLY A 96 34.95 -13.21 -62.44
C GLY A 96 33.47 -13.19 -61.98
N THR A 97 33.01 -14.16 -61.19
CA THR A 97 31.64 -14.16 -60.63
C THR A 97 31.51 -13.06 -59.57
N GLN A 98 30.51 -12.18 -59.69
CA GLN A 98 30.16 -11.24 -58.63
C GLN A 98 29.26 -11.93 -57.59
N VAL A 99 29.70 -11.94 -56.33
CA VAL A 99 28.93 -12.48 -55.20
C VAL A 99 28.40 -11.36 -54.33
N THR A 100 27.18 -11.53 -53.82
CA THR A 100 26.53 -10.60 -52.89
C THR A 100 26.34 -11.26 -51.52
N THR A 101 26.34 -10.44 -50.47
CA THR A 101 26.14 -10.93 -49.09
C THR A 101 24.74 -11.47 -48.88
N THR A 102 24.63 -12.55 -48.10
CA THR A 102 23.34 -13.04 -47.59
C THR A 102 23.13 -12.55 -46.16
N GLN A 103 21.98 -11.95 -45.87
CA GLN A 103 21.65 -11.50 -44.50
C GLN A 103 21.49 -12.72 -43.56
N PRO A 104 21.84 -12.60 -42.27
CA PRO A 104 21.52 -13.64 -41.29
C PRO A 104 20.02 -13.86 -41.19
N SER A 105 19.62 -15.04 -40.72
CA SER A 105 18.20 -15.39 -40.50
C SER A 105 17.52 -14.52 -39.43
N GLN A 106 18.30 -13.89 -38.55
CA GLN A 106 17.85 -12.89 -37.59
C GLN A 106 18.88 -11.76 -37.51
N THR A 107 18.41 -10.54 -37.28
CA THR A 107 19.27 -9.36 -37.10
C THR A 107 19.32 -8.89 -35.64
N GLU A 108 18.61 -9.57 -34.74
CA GLU A 108 18.59 -9.25 -33.31
C GLU A 108 18.56 -10.54 -32.48
N VAL A 109 19.39 -10.62 -31.45
CA VAL A 109 19.44 -11.73 -30.48
C VAL A 109 19.44 -11.17 -29.07
N LYS A 110 18.45 -11.54 -28.26
CA LYS A 110 18.34 -11.12 -26.85
C LYS A 110 18.99 -12.14 -25.93
N THR A 111 19.74 -11.64 -24.96
CA THR A 111 20.40 -12.41 -23.90
C THR A 111 19.99 -11.87 -22.54
N SER A 112 20.39 -12.54 -21.45
CA SER A 112 20.16 -12.04 -20.09
C SER A 112 20.87 -10.70 -19.82
N GLU A 113 22.03 -10.48 -20.45
CA GLU A 113 22.84 -9.28 -20.23
C GLU A 113 22.41 -8.09 -21.10
N GLY A 114 21.73 -8.33 -22.23
CA GLY A 114 21.43 -7.31 -23.22
C GLY A 114 21.04 -7.88 -24.58
N THR A 115 21.01 -7.01 -25.58
CA THR A 115 20.59 -7.33 -26.95
C THR A 115 21.76 -7.15 -27.91
N TRP A 116 22.01 -8.18 -28.73
CA TRP A 116 22.92 -8.11 -29.87
C TRP A 116 22.14 -7.73 -31.13
N SER A 117 22.65 -6.77 -31.90
CA SER A 117 22.05 -6.32 -33.16
C SER A 117 23.05 -6.35 -34.30
N PHE A 118 22.68 -7.00 -35.40
CA PHE A 118 23.45 -7.00 -36.62
C PHE A 118 23.46 -5.60 -37.25
N LYS A 119 24.64 -5.10 -37.60
CA LYS A 119 24.81 -3.78 -38.22
C LYS A 119 24.88 -3.88 -39.72
N SER A 120 25.96 -4.48 -40.21
CA SER A 120 26.20 -4.66 -41.63
C SER A 120 27.37 -5.61 -41.85
N TYR A 121 27.51 -6.05 -43.10
CA TYR A 121 28.77 -6.57 -43.60
C TYR A 121 29.75 -5.44 -43.92
N ASP A 122 31.03 -5.78 -44.00
CA ASP A 122 32.14 -4.91 -44.44
C ASP A 122 31.96 -4.43 -45.88
N LYS A 123 31.31 -5.24 -46.71
CA LYS A 123 30.98 -4.95 -48.11
C LYS A 123 29.69 -5.66 -48.51
N THR A 124 28.96 -5.11 -49.47
CA THR A 124 27.67 -5.66 -49.95
C THR A 124 27.86 -6.68 -51.09
N SER A 125 28.99 -6.60 -51.79
CA SER A 125 29.36 -7.52 -52.87
C SER A 125 30.87 -7.52 -53.10
N GLU A 126 31.38 -8.57 -53.73
CA GLU A 126 32.76 -8.67 -54.20
C GLU A 126 32.83 -9.58 -55.43
N THR A 127 33.79 -9.36 -56.32
CA THR A 127 34.02 -10.21 -57.49
C THR A 127 35.13 -11.21 -57.19
N VAL A 128 34.88 -12.48 -57.45
CA VAL A 128 35.89 -13.54 -57.37
C VAL A 128 37.01 -13.23 -58.37
N ASN A 129 38.24 -13.11 -57.87
CA ASN A 129 39.42 -12.76 -58.67
C ASN A 129 40.61 -13.65 -58.27
N GLY A 130 40.53 -14.93 -58.63
CA GLY A 130 41.58 -15.90 -58.36
C GLY A 130 41.66 -16.42 -56.91
N SER A 131 40.71 -16.04 -56.04
CA SER A 131 40.67 -16.49 -54.64
C SER A 131 39.25 -16.49 -54.07
N ASP A 132 39.10 -17.20 -52.95
CA ASP A 132 37.87 -17.17 -52.14
C ASP A 132 37.55 -15.74 -51.66
N VAL A 133 36.25 -15.47 -51.54
CA VAL A 133 35.70 -14.22 -51.01
C VAL A 133 35.29 -14.42 -49.56
N LYS A 134 35.49 -13.40 -48.73
CA LYS A 134 35.06 -13.40 -47.32
C LYS A 134 34.34 -12.11 -46.98
N PHE A 135 33.13 -12.24 -46.42
CA PHE A 135 32.34 -11.12 -45.89
C PHE A 135 32.34 -11.15 -44.36
N VAL A 136 32.61 -10.01 -43.73
CA VAL A 136 32.68 -9.89 -42.27
C VAL A 136 31.52 -9.05 -41.77
N GLY A 137 30.59 -9.69 -41.07
CA GLY A 137 29.40 -9.10 -40.49
C GLY A 137 29.63 -8.63 -39.05
N THR A 138 29.32 -7.37 -38.77
CA THR A 138 29.51 -6.80 -37.43
C THR A 138 28.20 -6.81 -36.63
N TRP A 139 28.26 -7.31 -35.41
CA TRP A 139 27.18 -7.25 -34.42
C TRP A 139 27.55 -6.32 -33.27
N GLU A 140 26.61 -5.52 -32.78
CA GLU A 140 26.80 -4.63 -31.63
C GLU A 140 25.93 -5.08 -30.46
N PHE A 141 26.50 -5.07 -29.25
CA PHE A 141 25.81 -5.38 -28.01
C PHE A 141 25.34 -4.11 -27.31
N THR A 142 24.07 -4.09 -26.93
CA THR A 142 23.46 -3.09 -26.06
C THR A 142 23.06 -3.74 -24.75
N ALA A 143 23.69 -3.36 -23.64
CA ALA A 143 23.39 -3.91 -22.32
C ALA A 143 21.93 -3.61 -21.91
N ASN A 144 21.30 -4.55 -21.21
CA ASN A 144 20.05 -4.28 -20.51
C ASN A 144 20.30 -3.17 -19.48
N PRO A 145 19.33 -2.26 -19.28
CA PRO A 145 19.45 -1.26 -18.23
C PRO A 145 19.64 -1.97 -16.88
N ALA A 146 20.62 -1.53 -16.10
CA ALA A 146 20.83 -2.06 -14.76
C ALA A 146 19.56 -1.84 -13.92
N PRO A 147 19.17 -2.81 -13.07
CA PRO A 147 18.09 -2.58 -12.13
C PRO A 147 18.48 -1.40 -11.24
N THR A 148 17.73 -0.31 -11.33
CA THR A 148 17.90 0.81 -10.42
C THR A 148 17.39 0.38 -9.06
N VAL A 149 18.29 0.23 -8.09
CA VAL A 149 17.89 0.06 -6.69
C VAL A 149 17.15 1.32 -6.29
N THR A 150 15.89 1.16 -5.95
CA THR A 150 15.06 2.21 -5.39
C THR A 150 14.74 1.92 -3.93
N HIS A 151 14.50 3.00 -3.19
CA HIS A 151 14.16 2.98 -1.78
C HIS A 151 12.76 3.57 -1.58
N LYS A 152 12.23 3.41 -0.37
CA LYS A 152 10.97 4.03 0.04
C LYS A 152 11.11 4.87 1.30
N ALA A 153 10.21 5.84 1.44
CA ALA A 153 9.98 6.56 2.68
C ALA A 153 8.64 6.10 3.26
N VAL A 154 8.68 5.56 4.47
CA VAL A 154 7.49 5.02 5.15
C VAL A 154 7.12 5.89 6.35
N HIS A 155 5.84 5.81 6.74
CA HIS A 155 5.30 6.56 7.87
C HIS A 155 4.81 5.61 8.96
N GLU A 156 4.88 6.06 10.20
CA GLU A 156 4.27 5.37 11.35
C GLU A 156 3.59 6.40 12.24
N PHE A 157 2.42 6.08 12.80
CA PHE A 157 1.82 6.88 13.86
C PHE A 157 1.97 6.23 15.22
N VAL A 158 2.33 7.06 16.21
CA VAL A 158 2.46 6.68 17.62
C VAL A 158 1.64 7.61 18.50
N SER A 159 1.22 7.10 19.67
CA SER A 159 0.59 7.91 20.70
C SER A 159 1.64 8.60 21.55
N GLY A 160 1.54 9.92 21.66
CA GLY A 160 2.30 10.73 22.61
C GLY A 160 1.66 10.78 24.01
N THR A 161 0.46 10.22 24.19
CA THR A 161 -0.24 10.21 25.49
C THR A 161 -0.03 8.87 26.19
N PRO A 162 0.66 8.84 27.35
CA PRO A 162 0.95 7.59 28.08
C PRO A 162 -0.31 6.78 28.40
N GLY A 163 -0.25 5.48 28.14
CA GLY A 163 -1.35 4.55 28.43
C GLY A 163 -2.58 4.68 27.51
N LYS A 164 -2.51 5.51 26.46
CA LYS A 164 -3.55 5.60 25.42
C LYS A 164 -3.03 5.05 24.09
N GLU A 165 -3.75 4.09 23.53
CA GLU A 165 -3.48 3.58 22.18
C GLU A 165 -4.19 4.41 21.12
N LEU A 166 -3.59 4.51 19.93
CA LEU A 166 -4.22 5.19 18.81
C LEU A 166 -5.48 4.45 18.35
N PRO A 167 -6.61 5.16 18.19
CA PRO A 167 -7.84 4.58 17.65
C PRO A 167 -7.68 4.25 16.16
N GLN A 168 -8.55 3.40 15.63
CA GLN A 168 -8.46 2.95 14.23
C GLN A 168 -8.64 4.10 13.24
N GLU A 169 -9.46 5.07 13.59
CA GLU A 169 -9.70 6.30 12.83
C GLU A 169 -8.40 7.07 12.63
N VAL A 170 -7.56 7.20 13.67
CA VAL A 170 -6.23 7.82 13.56
C VAL A 170 -5.27 6.97 12.75
N LYS A 171 -5.23 5.65 13.00
CA LYS A 171 -4.37 4.72 12.24
C LYS A 171 -4.68 4.72 10.74
N SER A 172 -5.94 4.93 10.38
CA SER A 172 -6.40 5.00 8.98
C SER A 172 -6.01 6.30 8.26
N LEU A 173 -5.51 7.30 8.97
CA LEU A 173 -4.99 8.54 8.39
C LEU A 173 -3.52 8.43 7.97
N LEU A 174 -2.89 7.27 8.18
CA LEU A 174 -1.50 7.05 7.80
C LEU A 174 -1.35 7.24 6.28
N PRO A 175 -0.48 8.15 5.82
CA PRO A 175 -0.29 8.37 4.39
C PRO A 175 0.36 7.15 3.72
N ALA A 176 0.20 7.07 2.40
CA ALA A 176 0.88 6.05 1.61
C ALA A 176 2.40 6.28 1.56
N ASP A 177 3.15 5.18 1.47
CA ASP A 177 4.60 5.19 1.30
C ASP A 177 5.01 5.94 0.02
N GLN A 178 6.11 6.68 0.09
CA GLN A 178 6.75 7.25 -1.10
C GLN A 178 7.71 6.21 -1.66
N THR A 179 7.52 5.77 -2.92
CA THR A 179 8.33 4.72 -3.55
C THR A 179 9.25 5.28 -4.64
N ASP A 180 10.07 4.40 -5.21
CA ASP A 180 10.92 4.70 -6.37
C ASP A 180 11.94 5.83 -6.14
N LEU A 181 12.38 5.98 -4.88
CA LEU A 181 13.33 7.00 -4.47
C LEU A 181 14.75 6.55 -4.79
N LYS A 182 15.52 7.40 -5.47
CA LYS A 182 16.93 7.14 -5.76
C LYS A 182 17.80 7.50 -4.56
N ASP A 183 18.95 6.85 -4.47
CA ASP A 183 19.98 7.23 -3.49
C ASP A 183 20.38 8.71 -3.63
N GLY A 184 20.60 9.38 -2.50
CA GLY A 184 20.84 10.82 -2.43
C GLY A 184 19.59 11.70 -2.55
N THR A 185 18.40 11.14 -2.76
CA THR A 185 17.14 11.91 -2.76
C THR A 185 16.80 12.37 -1.34
N GLN A 186 16.64 13.67 -1.14
CA GLN A 186 16.07 14.21 0.10
C GLN A 186 14.54 14.13 0.04
N VAL A 187 13.95 13.52 1.05
CA VAL A 187 12.49 13.34 1.16
C VAL A 187 11.94 14.01 2.41
N THR A 188 10.69 14.45 2.32
CA THR A 188 9.93 15.05 3.42
C THR A 188 8.70 14.17 3.71
N PRO A 189 8.25 14.07 4.97
CA PRO A 189 7.10 13.24 5.29
C PRO A 189 5.81 13.85 4.74
N THR A 190 4.94 13.00 4.19
CA THR A 190 3.58 13.35 3.78
C THR A 190 2.72 13.60 5.02
N GLN A 191 1.98 14.71 5.08
CA GLN A 191 1.04 14.96 6.19
C GLN A 191 -0.17 14.00 6.12
N PRO A 192 -0.76 13.60 7.27
CA PRO A 192 -2.03 12.89 7.27
C PRO A 192 -3.14 13.73 6.60
N SER A 193 -4.18 13.06 6.11
CA SER A 193 -5.34 13.74 5.51
C SER A 193 -6.15 14.58 6.51
N GLN A 194 -6.01 14.30 7.80
CA GLN A 194 -6.58 15.09 8.90
C GLN A 194 -5.57 15.18 10.04
N THR A 195 -5.60 16.27 10.79
CA THR A 195 -4.74 16.48 11.96
C THR A 195 -5.52 16.44 13.27
N GLU A 196 -6.83 16.23 13.22
CA GLU A 196 -7.69 16.11 14.40
C GLU A 196 -8.73 15.01 14.19
N VAL A 197 -8.92 14.14 15.19
CA VAL A 197 -9.94 13.09 15.21
C VAL A 197 -10.68 13.12 16.54
N LYS A 198 -12.00 13.30 16.50
CA LYS A 198 -12.85 13.28 17.69
C LYS A 198 -13.39 11.88 17.95
N THR A 199 -13.35 11.47 19.21
CA THR A 199 -13.88 10.22 19.74
C THR A 199 -14.84 10.52 20.89
N SER A 200 -15.54 9.50 21.39
CA SER A 200 -16.40 9.65 22.58
C SER A 200 -15.63 10.04 23.84
N GLU A 201 -14.35 9.64 23.95
CA GLU A 201 -13.53 9.92 25.12
C GLU A 201 -12.85 11.30 25.06
N GLY A 202 -12.68 11.86 23.86
CA GLY A 202 -11.92 13.09 23.65
C GLY A 202 -11.41 13.25 22.22
N THR A 203 -10.46 14.15 22.04
CA THR A 203 -9.91 14.55 20.73
C THR A 203 -8.45 14.13 20.61
N TRP A 204 -8.11 13.44 19.53
CA TRP A 204 -6.73 13.19 19.11
C TRP A 204 -6.26 14.29 18.17
N SER A 205 -5.06 14.82 18.39
CA SER A 205 -4.45 15.86 17.56
C SER A 205 -3.04 15.45 17.12
N PHE A 206 -2.79 15.52 15.82
CA PHE A 206 -1.45 15.32 15.26
C PHE A 206 -0.53 16.47 15.66
N LYS A 207 0.68 16.15 16.13
CA LYS A 207 1.68 17.14 16.55
C LYS A 207 2.68 17.42 15.45
N SER A 208 3.50 16.43 15.16
CA SER A 208 4.52 16.51 14.12
C SER A 208 5.09 15.13 13.84
N TYR A 209 5.86 15.05 12.76
CA TYR A 209 6.84 13.99 12.59
C TYR A 209 8.09 14.26 13.44
N ASP A 210 8.85 13.19 13.71
CA ASP A 210 10.15 13.22 14.40
C ASP A 210 11.22 13.99 13.60
N LYS A 211 11.10 13.98 12.27
CA LYS A 211 12.00 14.69 11.34
C LYS A 211 11.19 15.48 10.32
N THR A 212 11.71 16.62 9.89
CA THR A 212 11.14 17.42 8.80
C THR A 212 11.57 16.93 7.42
N SER A 213 12.71 16.25 7.32
CA SER A 213 13.21 15.60 6.12
C SER A 213 14.31 14.58 6.45
N GLU A 214 14.60 13.67 5.52
CA GLU A 214 15.72 12.72 5.59
C GLU A 214 16.21 12.41 4.17
N THR A 215 17.51 12.12 4.01
CA THR A 215 18.08 11.77 2.71
C THR A 215 18.25 10.27 2.61
N ILE A 216 17.78 9.68 1.49
CA ILE A 216 18.02 8.29 1.17
C ILE A 216 19.53 8.06 1.06
N ASN A 217 20.06 7.15 1.87
CA ASN A 217 21.48 6.78 1.88
C ASN A 217 21.61 5.24 1.96
N GLY A 218 21.34 4.58 0.83
CA GLY A 218 21.40 3.14 0.66
C GLY A 218 20.34 2.33 1.40
N SER A 219 19.34 2.97 1.99
CA SER A 219 18.26 2.31 2.72
C SER A 219 16.97 3.15 2.75
N ASP A 220 15.87 2.48 3.07
CA ASP A 220 14.57 3.12 3.28
C ASP A 220 14.60 4.03 4.51
N VAL A 221 13.85 5.12 4.45
CA VAL A 221 13.72 6.06 5.56
C VAL A 221 12.36 5.92 6.23
N ARG A 222 12.29 6.28 7.52
CA ARG A 222 11.08 6.17 8.34
C ARG A 222 10.82 7.48 9.06
N PHE A 223 9.59 7.96 8.94
CA PHE A 223 9.09 9.12 9.66
C PHE A 223 8.03 8.70 10.68
N ILE A 224 8.21 9.11 11.94
CA ILE A 224 7.33 8.76 13.05
C ILE A 224 6.50 9.98 13.43
N GLY A 225 5.21 9.92 13.16
CA GLY A 225 4.23 10.95 13.47
C GLY A 225 3.59 10.75 14.84
N THR A 226 3.65 11.78 15.69
CA THR A 226 3.10 11.70 17.05
C THR A 226 1.71 12.34 17.12
N TRP A 227 0.74 11.61 17.70
CA TRP A 227 -0.60 12.10 18.02
C TRP A 227 -0.79 12.22 19.53
N GLU A 228 -1.44 13.28 20.00
CA GLU A 228 -1.74 13.50 21.42
C GLU A 228 -3.25 13.50 21.66
N PHE A 229 -3.68 12.87 22.74
CA PHE A 229 -5.07 12.80 23.15
C PHE A 229 -5.39 13.84 24.23
N THR A 230 -6.49 14.58 24.03
CA THR A 230 -7.09 15.48 25.00
C THR A 230 -8.49 14.96 25.35
N ALA A 231 -8.71 14.61 26.62
CA ALA A 231 -10.00 14.10 27.09
C ALA A 231 -11.11 15.14 26.92
N SER A 232 -12.32 14.67 26.58
CA SER A 232 -13.51 15.52 26.61
C SER A 232 -13.83 15.88 28.07
N PRO A 233 -14.23 17.12 28.39
CA PRO A 233 -14.66 17.46 29.74
C PRO A 233 -15.85 16.58 30.14
N ALA A 234 -15.83 16.08 31.38
CA ALA A 234 -16.97 15.35 31.93
C ALA A 234 -18.19 16.30 32.06
N PRO A 235 -19.41 15.82 31.80
CA PRO A 235 -20.61 16.61 32.03
C PRO A 235 -20.70 16.96 33.52
N THR A 236 -21.14 18.19 33.79
CA THR A 236 -21.52 18.63 35.14
C THR A 236 -23.03 18.80 35.21
N TYR A 237 -23.56 18.64 36.42
CA TYR A 237 -24.99 18.71 36.72
C TYR A 237 -25.25 19.81 37.74
N LYS A 238 -26.52 20.18 37.89
CA LYS A 238 -26.97 21.13 38.91
C LYS A 238 -28.03 20.52 39.83
N ALA A 239 -28.20 21.14 41.00
CA ALA A 239 -29.33 20.90 41.88
C ALA A 239 -30.19 22.15 41.95
N THR A 240 -31.45 22.02 41.56
CA THR A 240 -32.43 23.11 41.52
C THR A 240 -33.44 22.97 42.65
N HIS A 241 -34.08 24.10 43.01
CA HIS A 241 -35.09 24.16 44.05
C HIS A 241 -36.40 24.72 43.50
N GLU A 242 -37.52 24.23 44.02
CA GLU A 242 -38.85 24.77 43.76
C GLU A 242 -39.60 24.94 45.09
N PHE A 243 -40.39 26.00 45.23
CA PHE A 243 -41.31 26.14 46.37
C PHE A 243 -42.76 25.96 45.95
N VAL A 244 -43.48 25.16 46.74
CA VAL A 244 -44.91 24.88 46.56
C VAL A 244 -45.70 25.17 47.83
N SER A 245 -46.99 25.48 47.66
CA SER A 245 -47.92 25.65 48.79
C SER A 245 -48.47 24.30 49.21
N GLY A 246 -48.31 23.96 50.49
CA GLY A 246 -48.96 22.83 51.13
C GLY A 246 -50.38 23.13 51.61
N THR A 247 -50.85 24.38 51.50
CA THR A 247 -52.20 24.79 51.94
C THR A 247 -53.15 24.88 50.74
N PRO A 248 -54.20 24.03 50.66
CA PRO A 248 -55.12 24.02 49.53
C PRO A 248 -55.77 25.38 49.28
N GLY A 249 -55.81 25.81 48.01
CA GLY A 249 -56.43 27.07 47.60
C GLY A 249 -55.66 28.33 48.00
N LYS A 250 -54.44 28.21 48.53
CA LYS A 250 -53.53 29.35 48.80
C LYS A 250 -52.29 29.27 47.94
N GLU A 251 -52.00 30.36 47.23
CA GLU A 251 -50.78 30.52 46.44
C GLU A 251 -49.65 31.12 47.28
N LEU A 252 -48.40 30.75 46.97
CA LEU A 252 -47.23 31.31 47.64
C LEU A 252 -47.10 32.81 47.33
N PRO A 253 -46.97 33.67 48.35
CA PRO A 253 -46.74 35.09 48.15
C PRO A 253 -45.36 35.34 47.55
N GLN A 254 -45.17 36.50 46.95
CA GLN A 254 -43.92 36.86 46.27
C GLN A 254 -42.73 36.84 47.23
N GLU A 255 -42.94 37.25 48.48
CA GLU A 255 -41.93 37.25 49.53
C GLU A 255 -41.42 35.84 49.85
N VAL A 256 -42.27 34.81 49.74
CA VAL A 256 -41.84 33.40 49.89
C VAL A 256 -41.10 32.92 48.65
N LYS A 257 -41.60 33.23 47.45
CA LYS A 257 -40.94 32.87 46.18
C LYS A 257 -39.54 33.50 46.08
N ALA A 258 -39.34 34.70 46.63
CA ALA A 258 -38.06 35.39 46.68
C ALA A 258 -37.03 34.75 47.64
N LEU A 259 -37.43 33.79 48.48
CA LEU A 259 -36.53 33.05 49.37
C LEU A 259 -35.94 31.80 48.69
N LEU A 260 -36.30 31.53 47.44
CA LEU A 260 -35.79 30.38 46.71
C LEU A 260 -34.26 30.45 46.62
N PRO A 261 -33.53 29.41 47.07
CA PRO A 261 -32.08 29.39 46.96
C PRO A 261 -31.61 29.43 45.50
N ALA A 262 -30.36 29.85 45.31
CA ALA A 262 -29.70 29.69 44.02
C ALA A 262 -29.35 28.22 43.76
N ASP A 263 -29.35 27.85 42.47
CA ASP A 263 -28.93 26.52 42.01
C ASP A 263 -27.51 26.19 42.47
N GLN A 264 -27.29 24.93 42.84
CA GLN A 264 -25.95 24.39 43.04
C GLN A 264 -25.41 23.91 41.69
N THR A 265 -24.24 24.36 41.26
CA THR A 265 -23.64 23.99 39.97
C THR A 265 -22.43 23.07 40.13
N ASP A 266 -21.89 22.59 39.02
CA ASP A 266 -20.63 21.85 38.94
C ASP A 266 -20.63 20.52 39.73
N LEU A 267 -21.82 19.93 39.89
CA LEU A 267 -21.98 18.62 40.52
C LEU A 267 -21.50 17.52 39.57
N LYS A 268 -20.74 16.57 40.10
CA LYS A 268 -20.22 15.43 39.33
C LYS A 268 -21.23 14.30 39.33
N ASP A 269 -21.21 13.48 38.28
CA ASP A 269 -21.96 12.23 38.27
C ASP A 269 -21.55 11.33 39.45
N GLY A 270 -22.54 10.66 40.06
CA GLY A 270 -22.38 9.85 41.27
C GLY A 270 -22.23 10.65 42.57
N SER A 271 -22.17 11.99 42.52
CA SER A 271 -22.15 12.81 43.74
C SER A 271 -23.54 12.90 44.38
N GLN A 272 -23.58 13.11 45.70
CA GLN A 272 -24.83 13.32 46.43
C GLN A 272 -25.10 14.82 46.56
N ALA A 273 -26.23 15.29 46.04
CA ALA A 273 -26.73 16.64 46.23
C ALA A 273 -27.65 16.72 47.47
N THR A 274 -27.60 17.83 48.20
CA THR A 274 -28.50 18.12 49.33
C THR A 274 -29.13 19.49 49.15
N PRO A 275 -30.44 19.68 49.44
CA PRO A 275 -31.09 20.95 49.20
C PRO A 275 -30.54 22.06 50.09
N THR A 276 -30.31 23.23 49.51
CA THR A 276 -29.96 24.45 50.25
C THR A 276 -31.21 24.96 50.98
N GLN A 277 -31.13 25.27 52.27
CA GLN A 277 -32.29 25.84 52.99
C GLN A 277 -32.57 27.29 52.54
N PRO A 278 -33.85 27.74 52.53
CA PRO A 278 -34.16 29.15 52.29
C PRO A 278 -33.53 30.05 53.34
N SER A 279 -33.26 31.31 52.97
CA SER A 279 -32.70 32.31 53.88
C SER A 279 -33.60 32.66 55.07
N LYS A 280 -34.90 32.34 54.98
CA LYS A 280 -35.88 32.41 56.05
C LYS A 280 -36.82 31.22 55.96
N THR A 281 -37.27 30.71 57.10
CA THR A 281 -38.27 29.64 57.19
C THR A 281 -39.66 30.14 57.58
N GLU A 282 -39.80 31.44 57.84
CA GLU A 282 -41.09 32.06 58.16
C GLU A 282 -41.25 33.41 57.45
N VAL A 283 -42.45 33.64 56.90
CA VAL A 283 -42.84 34.92 56.28
C VAL A 283 -44.22 35.30 56.80
N LYS A 284 -44.32 36.47 57.44
CA LYS A 284 -45.59 37.03 57.92
C LYS A 284 -46.20 37.93 56.85
N THR A 285 -47.47 37.71 56.56
CA THR A 285 -48.30 38.55 55.69
C THR A 285 -49.46 39.13 56.50
N ALA A 286 -50.27 39.98 55.88
CA ALA A 286 -51.47 40.53 56.52
C ALA A 286 -52.52 39.45 56.86
N GLU A 287 -52.56 38.35 56.10
CA GLU A 287 -53.55 37.28 56.26
C GLU A 287 -53.12 36.19 57.26
N GLY A 288 -51.82 36.01 57.48
CA GLY A 288 -51.28 34.85 58.20
C GLY A 288 -49.77 34.74 58.16
N THR A 289 -49.26 33.61 58.63
CA THR A 289 -47.84 33.26 58.61
C THR A 289 -47.62 32.06 57.70
N TRP A 290 -46.71 32.20 56.75
CA TRP A 290 -46.18 31.08 55.97
C TRP A 290 -44.97 30.50 56.67
N SER A 291 -44.94 29.18 56.84
CA SER A 291 -43.83 28.44 57.48
C SER A 291 -43.32 27.35 56.54
N PHE A 292 -42.02 27.35 56.28
CA PHE A 292 -41.34 26.29 55.55
C PHE A 292 -41.34 25.00 56.37
N LYS A 293 -41.70 23.88 55.74
CA LYS A 293 -41.76 22.58 56.41
C LYS A 293 -40.51 21.76 56.15
N SER A 294 -40.36 21.33 54.92
CA SER A 294 -39.22 20.54 54.48
C SER A 294 -39.17 20.51 52.95
N TYR A 295 -38.04 20.04 52.44
CA TYR A 295 -37.98 19.49 51.10
C TYR A 295 -38.63 18.09 51.05
N ASP A 296 -39.03 17.68 49.85
CA ASP A 296 -39.55 16.35 49.53
C ASP A 296 -38.52 15.24 49.79
N LYS A 297 -37.23 15.56 49.67
CA LYS A 297 -36.10 14.66 49.92
C LYS A 297 -35.01 15.37 50.72
N THR A 298 -34.25 14.60 51.52
CA THR A 298 -33.07 15.10 52.24
C THR A 298 -31.83 15.15 51.35
N SER A 299 -31.80 14.35 50.27
CA SER A 299 -30.73 14.30 49.28
C SER A 299 -31.18 13.58 48.01
N GLU A 300 -30.39 13.75 46.95
CA GLU A 300 -30.55 13.06 45.67
C GLU A 300 -29.16 12.74 45.12
N THR A 301 -28.98 11.55 44.52
CA THR A 301 -27.72 11.19 43.87
C THR A 301 -27.78 11.63 42.41
N ILE A 302 -26.79 12.39 41.97
CA ILE A 302 -26.63 12.75 40.56
C ILE A 302 -26.30 11.47 39.79
N ASN A 303 -27.17 11.10 38.85
CA ASN A 303 -27.01 9.89 38.04
C ASN A 303 -27.38 10.21 36.58
N GLY A 304 -26.51 10.95 35.92
CA GLY A 304 -26.71 11.37 34.53
C GLY A 304 -27.69 12.53 34.33
N ALA A 305 -28.24 13.11 35.39
CA ALA A 305 -29.23 14.19 35.34
C ALA A 305 -29.15 15.14 36.54
N ASP A 306 -29.69 16.34 36.37
CA ASP A 306 -29.83 17.35 37.43
C ASP A 306 -30.73 16.84 38.57
N ALA A 307 -30.38 17.20 39.81
CA ALA A 307 -31.23 16.95 40.97
C ALA A 307 -32.29 18.05 41.12
N HIS A 308 -33.44 17.71 41.68
CA HIS A 308 -34.53 18.67 41.91
C HIS A 308 -35.19 18.46 43.26
N PHE A 309 -35.27 19.54 44.04
CA PHE A 309 -35.81 19.52 45.39
C PHE A 309 -37.02 20.44 45.51
N VAL A 310 -38.15 19.88 45.96
CA VAL A 310 -39.41 20.60 46.11
C VAL A 310 -39.65 20.90 47.59
N GLY A 311 -39.59 22.18 47.94
CA GLY A 311 -39.80 22.70 49.28
C GLY A 311 -41.25 23.09 49.54
N THR A 312 -41.85 22.55 50.59
CA THR A 312 -43.26 22.82 50.93
C THR A 312 -43.38 23.90 52.01
N TRP A 313 -44.23 24.90 51.74
CA TRP A 313 -44.60 25.95 52.70
C TRP A 313 -46.07 25.82 53.11
N GLU A 314 -46.37 26.01 54.40
CA GLU A 314 -47.74 25.94 54.92
C GLU A 314 -48.19 27.29 55.48
N PHE A 315 -49.43 27.68 55.22
CA PHE A 315 -50.03 28.92 55.68
C PHE A 315 -50.89 28.71 56.93
N THR A 316 -50.64 29.50 57.97
CA THR A 316 -51.47 29.58 59.17
C THR A 316 -52.12 30.96 59.24
N PRO A 317 -53.46 31.07 59.16
CA PRO A 317 -54.13 32.37 59.20
C PRO A 317 -53.94 33.06 60.56
N VAL A 318 -53.88 34.40 60.57
CA VAL A 318 -54.00 35.16 61.80
C VAL A 318 -55.41 34.97 62.34
N LEU A 319 -55.55 34.35 63.52
CA LEU A 319 -56.82 34.31 64.22
C LEU A 319 -57.18 35.73 64.65
N THR A 320 -58.09 36.37 63.93
CA THR A 320 -58.72 37.59 64.44
C THR A 320 -59.65 37.18 65.59
N PRO A 321 -59.64 37.89 66.74
CA PRO A 321 -60.71 37.72 67.72
C PRO A 321 -62.01 38.10 67.02
N HIS A 322 -62.95 37.17 66.89
CA HIS A 322 -64.31 37.53 66.52
C HIS A 322 -64.81 38.56 67.54
N LYS A 323 -64.87 39.83 67.11
CA LYS A 323 -65.57 40.88 67.82
C LYS A 323 -67.04 40.48 67.85
N GLY A 324 -67.50 40.00 69.00
CA GLY A 324 -68.92 39.83 69.27
C GLY A 324 -69.63 41.16 69.02
N SER A 325 -70.59 41.13 68.10
CA SER A 325 -71.58 42.20 67.91
C SER A 325 -72.94 41.51 67.92
N GLY A 326 -73.66 41.63 69.03
CA GLY A 326 -75.03 41.14 69.15
C GLY A 326 -76.01 42.09 68.47
N ASN A 327 -76.89 41.57 67.61
CA ASN A 327 -78.32 41.46 67.88
C ASN A 327 -79.08 40.79 66.72
N ASN A 328 -80.13 40.07 67.11
CA ASN A 328 -81.01 39.19 66.34
C ASN A 328 -81.74 39.85 65.16
N THR A 329 -82.10 39.07 64.12
CA THR A 329 -83.51 38.68 63.78
C THR A 329 -83.65 38.10 62.35
N LYS A 330 -83.98 36.79 62.31
CA LYS A 330 -85.03 36.07 61.54
C LYS A 330 -84.98 35.89 59.99
N SER A 331 -85.37 34.65 59.64
CA SER A 331 -85.85 34.08 58.36
C SER A 331 -84.77 33.83 57.29
N GLU A 332 -84.74 32.71 56.56
CA GLU A 332 -85.84 31.84 56.14
C GLU A 332 -85.32 30.44 55.69
N GLU A 333 -86.10 29.39 55.98
CA GLU A 333 -86.30 28.10 55.27
C GLU A 333 -85.38 27.73 54.06
N ALA A 334 -84.96 26.49 53.81
CA ALA A 334 -85.69 25.23 53.90
C ALA A 334 -84.75 23.99 53.77
N THR A 335 -85.06 22.95 54.56
CA THR A 335 -85.15 21.50 54.25
C THR A 335 -84.43 20.95 52.99
N THR A 336 -83.78 19.76 52.97
CA THR A 336 -84.27 18.45 53.46
C THR A 336 -83.21 17.33 53.32
N LYS A 337 -83.24 16.37 54.26
CA LYS A 337 -83.07 14.89 54.13
C LYS A 337 -81.68 14.30 53.83
N ASN A 338 -81.08 13.60 54.81
CA ASN A 338 -81.17 12.13 55.09
C ASN A 338 -80.33 11.29 54.11
N LYS A 339 -79.57 10.25 54.47
CA LYS A 339 -79.45 9.41 55.68
C LYS A 339 -78.22 8.50 55.47
N ASN A 340 -77.50 8.20 56.56
CA ASN A 340 -76.78 6.95 56.92
C ASN A 340 -75.79 6.33 55.90
N VAL A 341 -74.67 5.73 56.27
CA VAL A 341 -74.53 4.55 57.16
C VAL A 341 -73.05 4.43 57.58
N LEU A 342 -72.80 4.29 58.89
CA LEU A 342 -71.65 3.62 59.52
C LEU A 342 -72.03 2.13 59.69
N PRO A 343 -71.14 1.13 59.85
CA PRO A 343 -70.19 1.01 60.98
C PRO A 343 -68.77 0.61 60.55
N GLY A 344 -67.71 0.98 61.29
CA GLY A 344 -67.13 0.17 62.37
C GLY A 344 -65.98 -0.70 61.82
N THR A 345 -64.88 -1.04 62.49
CA THR A 345 -64.46 -0.98 63.89
C THR A 345 -63.01 -1.49 63.93
N GLY A 346 -62.27 -1.26 65.03
CA GLY A 346 -61.09 -2.05 65.41
C GLY A 346 -59.74 -1.40 65.10
N GLU A 347 -59.13 -0.70 66.06
CA GLU A 347 -58.15 -1.25 67.05
C GLU A 347 -56.73 -1.31 66.46
N SER A 348 -55.86 -0.36 66.81
CA SER A 348 -55.08 -0.23 68.06
C SER A 348 -53.77 -1.02 68.05
N SER A 349 -52.73 -0.32 68.53
CA SER A 349 -51.50 -0.80 69.17
C SER A 349 -50.21 -0.68 68.33
N VAL A 350 -49.04 -0.26 68.83
CA VAL A 350 -48.56 0.46 70.04
C VAL A 350 -47.02 0.49 69.93
N LYS A 351 -46.39 1.56 70.47
CA LYS A 351 -44.98 1.70 70.92
C LYS A 351 -43.86 1.74 69.85
N ASN A 352 -43.16 2.86 69.68
CA ASN A 352 -42.18 3.54 70.58
C ASN A 352 -40.79 2.87 70.56
N LYS A 353 -39.77 3.61 70.10
CA LYS A 353 -38.54 3.92 70.87
C LYS A 353 -37.57 4.81 70.08
N ASN A 354 -37.33 5.99 70.65
CA ASN A 354 -36.18 6.87 70.43
C ASN A 354 -34.86 6.14 70.74
N LEU A 355 -33.78 6.46 70.02
CA LEU A 355 -32.39 6.45 70.52
C LEU A 355 -31.51 7.37 69.62
N LEU A 356 -30.69 8.19 70.27
CA LEU A 356 -29.79 9.23 69.75
C LEU A 356 -28.48 8.67 69.14
N PRO A 357 -27.66 9.51 68.45
CA PRO A 357 -26.55 9.08 67.62
C PRO A 357 -25.24 8.94 68.41
N ASN A 358 -24.29 8.16 67.86
CA ASN A 358 -22.91 8.15 68.35
C ASN A 358 -21.92 8.35 67.19
N THR A 359 -20.99 9.27 67.45
CA THR A 359 -19.79 9.68 66.74
C THR A 359 -18.70 8.59 66.68
N GLY A 360 -17.79 8.69 65.72
CA GLY A 360 -16.45 8.08 65.85
C GLY A 360 -15.74 7.81 64.52
N GLU A 361 -14.72 8.62 64.25
CA GLU A 361 -13.71 8.48 63.19
C GLU A 361 -12.97 7.12 63.23
N THR A 362 -12.44 6.66 62.09
CA THR A 362 -10.99 6.66 61.77
C THR A 362 -10.68 5.90 60.48
N SER A 363 -9.78 6.50 59.70
CA SER A 363 -9.09 5.94 58.54
C SER A 363 -8.26 4.70 58.87
N THR A 364 -8.13 3.78 57.92
CA THR A 364 -6.83 3.19 57.54
C THR A 364 -6.95 2.39 56.24
N VAL A 365 -6.21 2.84 55.23
CA VAL A 365 -5.82 2.11 54.02
C VAL A 365 -4.48 1.45 54.31
N LEU A 366 -4.33 0.16 54.01
CA LEU A 366 -3.01 -0.45 53.78
C LEU A 366 -3.08 -1.47 52.64
N LEU A 367 -2.08 -1.33 51.76
CA LEU A 367 -1.80 -2.05 50.53
C LEU A 367 -1.69 -3.57 50.71
N SER A 368 -2.22 -4.32 49.75
CA SER A 368 -1.81 -5.70 49.48
C SER A 368 -1.03 -5.74 48.16
N MET A 369 0.28 -5.95 48.28
CA MET A 369 1.17 -6.33 47.16
C MET A 369 0.86 -7.76 46.72
N ILE A 370 0.71 -7.97 45.40
CA ILE A 370 0.89 -9.28 44.77
C ILE A 370 1.74 -9.09 43.53
N GLY A 371 2.96 -9.60 43.58
CA GLY A 371 3.79 -9.90 42.41
C GLY A 371 3.89 -11.40 42.23
N PHE A 372 3.82 -11.86 40.98
CA PHE A 372 4.23 -13.15 40.41
C PHE A 372 4.05 -13.00 38.89
N ALA A 373 4.79 -13.57 37.95
CA ALA A 373 6.12 -14.15 37.82
C ALA A 373 6.31 -14.41 36.32
N PHE A 374 7.57 -14.46 35.88
CA PHE A 374 8.03 -14.80 34.53
C PHE A 374 7.69 -16.25 34.12
N ALA A 375 7.34 -16.46 32.84
CA ALA A 375 7.66 -17.62 31.97
C ALA A 375 6.85 -17.44 30.66
N GLY A 376 7.27 -17.79 29.45
CA GLY A 376 8.42 -18.54 28.97
C GLY A 376 8.32 -18.61 27.44
N LEU A 377 9.48 -18.58 26.80
CA LEU A 377 9.76 -18.54 25.38
C LEU A 377 9.56 -19.93 24.74
N VAL A 378 8.85 -20.05 23.62
CA VAL A 378 8.96 -21.20 22.70
C VAL A 378 8.94 -20.69 21.25
N GLY A 379 10.10 -20.79 20.60
CA GLY A 379 10.24 -20.66 19.16
C GLY A 379 9.86 -21.94 18.44
N TYR A 380 9.23 -21.81 17.28
CA TYR A 380 8.96 -22.93 16.37
C TYR A 380 9.69 -22.68 15.04
N VAL A 381 10.67 -23.54 14.77
CA VAL A 381 11.42 -23.64 13.51
C VAL A 381 10.61 -24.52 12.55
N VAL A 382 10.19 -23.98 11.40
CA VAL A 382 9.66 -24.79 10.29
C VAL A 382 10.78 -25.11 9.31
N ARG A 383 11.08 -26.40 9.23
CA ARG A 383 12.05 -27.03 8.32
C ARG A 383 11.45 -27.20 6.93
N LYS A 384 12.11 -26.61 5.94
CA LYS A 384 11.86 -26.72 4.50
C LYS A 384 12.06 -28.18 4.04
N LYS A 385 11.05 -28.80 3.42
CA LYS A 385 11.20 -30.03 2.62
C LYS A 385 11.27 -29.66 1.15
N GLY A 386 12.42 -29.90 0.53
CA GLY A 386 12.54 -30.00 -0.92
C GLY A 386 11.92 -31.29 -1.42
N LYS A 387 11.33 -31.25 -2.62
CA LYS A 387 11.03 -32.42 -3.43
C LYS A 387 11.69 -32.24 -4.79
N ALA A 388 12.17 -33.38 -5.28
CA ALA A 388 12.90 -33.63 -6.51
C ALA A 388 12.18 -33.18 -7.78
#